data_AF-A0AAU8USQ5-F1
#
_entry.id   AF-A0AAU8USQ5-F1
#
_cell.length_a   1.000
_cell.length_b   1.000
_cell.length_c   1.000
_cell.angle_alpha   90.00
_cell.angle_beta   90.00
_cell.angle_gamma   90.00
#
_symmetry.space_group_name_H-M   'P 1'
#
loop_
_entity.id
_entity.type
_entity.pdbx_description
1 polymer ?
#
loop_
_entity_poly.entity_id
_entity_poly.type
_entity_poly.pdbx_seq_one_letter_code
_entity_poly.pdbx_strand_id
1 'polypeptide(L)'
;MNSQNSKSEAIKAAYGEYWAGLSNEKQKYALENEGWIKVAPSQYQMDMFSRLKINKNTHSVRPKSLSGIRNNRGWTAVNSKEDLPKEGNLFWVMKKGYDYPLFEPMYHDDGEYWLMNYTHYQPIETPKPPIF
;
A
#
# COMPACT_ATOMS: atom_id res chain seq x y z
N MET A 1 1.73 -7.22 17.10
CA MET A 1 0.41 -6.61 16.79
C MET A 1 -0.20 -7.35 15.62
N ASN A 2 -1.45 -7.79 15.74
CA ASN A 2 -2.14 -8.58 14.70
C ASN A 2 -2.36 -7.73 13.44
N SER A 3 -1.65 -8.03 12.35
CA SER A 3 -1.80 -7.31 11.08
C SER A 3 -3.12 -7.58 10.36
N GLN A 4 -4.12 -8.20 11.00
CA GLN A 4 -5.44 -8.37 10.40
C GLN A 4 -6.26 -7.07 10.31
N ASN A 5 -5.86 -6.01 11.05
CA ASN A 5 -6.35 -4.65 10.83
C ASN A 5 -5.66 -3.94 9.64
N SER A 6 -4.66 -4.54 8.96
CA SER A 6 -3.69 -3.82 8.09
C SER A 6 -4.06 -3.61 6.62
N LYS A 7 -4.82 -4.52 5.99
CA LYS A 7 -5.16 -4.45 4.55
C LYS A 7 -6.65 -4.48 4.30
N SER A 8 -7.39 -5.24 5.09
CA SER A 8 -8.85 -5.33 5.01
C SER A 8 -9.53 -3.98 5.27
N GLU A 9 -9.05 -3.22 6.26
CA GLU A 9 -9.56 -1.87 6.55
C GLU A 9 -9.24 -0.90 5.40
N ALA A 10 -8.02 -0.95 4.86
CA ALA A 10 -7.63 -0.16 3.70
C ALA A 10 -8.50 -0.48 2.47
N ILE A 11 -8.83 -1.77 2.25
CA ILE A 11 -9.75 -2.18 1.18
C ILE A 11 -11.14 -1.58 1.40
N LYS A 12 -11.72 -1.75 2.59
CA LYS A 12 -13.04 -1.18 2.93
C LYS A 12 -13.07 0.34 2.73
N ALA A 13 -12.07 1.04 3.27
CA ALA A 13 -11.95 2.49 3.15
C ALA A 13 -11.80 2.95 1.70
N ALA A 14 -11.03 2.22 0.89
CA ALA A 14 -10.84 2.55 -0.52
C ALA A 14 -12.10 2.37 -1.38
N TYR A 15 -12.98 1.43 -1.01
CA TYR A 15 -14.29 1.31 -1.63
C TYR A 15 -15.28 2.38 -1.14
N GLY A 16 -15.07 2.93 0.07
CA GLY A 16 -15.91 3.99 0.62
C GLY A 16 -17.39 3.58 0.65
N GLU A 17 -18.27 4.46 0.17
CA GLU A 17 -19.71 4.21 0.11
C GLU A 17 -20.09 3.02 -0.78
N TYR A 18 -19.30 2.71 -1.81
CA TYR A 18 -19.55 1.56 -2.68
C TYR A 18 -19.41 0.23 -1.93
N TRP A 19 -18.68 0.19 -0.82
CA TRP A 19 -18.49 -1.03 -0.03
C TRP A 19 -19.83 -1.62 0.42
N ALA A 20 -20.74 -0.77 0.90
CA ALA A 20 -22.06 -1.18 1.39
C ALA A 20 -22.98 -1.69 0.26
N GLY A 21 -22.77 -1.22 -0.98
CA GLY A 21 -23.51 -1.66 -2.17
C GLY A 21 -23.00 -2.96 -2.78
N LEU A 22 -21.85 -3.49 -2.33
CA LEU A 22 -21.35 -4.79 -2.79
C LEU A 22 -22.12 -5.93 -2.12
N SER A 23 -22.38 -7.00 -2.89
CA SER A 23 -22.87 -8.25 -2.31
C SER A 23 -21.85 -8.84 -1.34
N ASN A 24 -22.32 -9.63 -0.37
CA ASN A 24 -21.44 -10.31 0.60
C ASN A 24 -20.34 -11.15 -0.08
N GLU A 25 -20.67 -11.80 -1.20
CA GLU A 25 -19.70 -12.55 -2.00
C GLU A 25 -18.61 -11.64 -2.59
N LYS A 26 -18.98 -10.47 -3.12
CA LYS A 26 -18.03 -9.50 -3.66
C LYS A 26 -17.17 -8.88 -2.56
N GLN A 27 -17.74 -8.60 -1.39
CA GLN A 27 -16.98 -8.12 -0.24
C GLN A 27 -15.94 -9.16 0.21
N LYS A 28 -16.36 -10.42 0.38
CA LYS A 28 -15.46 -11.53 0.72
C LYS A 28 -14.34 -11.68 -0.32
N TYR A 29 -14.72 -11.72 -1.60
CA TYR A 29 -13.75 -11.84 -2.69
C TYR A 29 -12.76 -10.65 -2.71
N ALA A 30 -13.22 -9.42 -2.49
CA ALA A 30 -12.35 -8.25 -2.42
C ALA A 30 -11.31 -8.38 -1.30
N LEU A 31 -11.70 -8.82 -0.10
CA LEU A 31 -10.77 -8.98 1.02
C LEU A 31 -9.72 -10.07 0.75
N GLU A 32 -10.13 -11.16 0.11
CA GLU A 32 -9.24 -12.28 -0.24
C GLU A 32 -8.33 -11.97 -1.44
N ASN A 33 -8.74 -11.06 -2.32
CA ASN A 33 -8.07 -10.77 -3.60
C ASN A 33 -7.58 -9.32 -3.68
N GLU A 34 -7.01 -8.79 -2.59
CA GLU A 34 -6.33 -7.48 -2.59
C GLU A 34 -7.18 -6.32 -3.14
N GLY A 35 -8.48 -6.36 -2.89
CA GLY A 35 -9.47 -5.37 -3.32
C GLY A 35 -10.03 -5.57 -4.72
N TRP A 36 -9.66 -6.62 -5.46
CA TRP A 36 -10.24 -6.89 -6.79
C TRP A 36 -11.65 -7.47 -6.68
N ILE A 37 -12.54 -7.05 -7.58
CA ILE A 37 -13.86 -7.65 -7.79
C ILE A 37 -14.15 -7.83 -9.28
N LYS A 38 -15.08 -8.72 -9.61
CA LYS A 38 -15.59 -8.92 -10.98
C LYS A 38 -16.92 -8.18 -11.16
N VAL A 39 -17.00 -7.36 -12.21
CA VAL A 39 -18.20 -6.55 -12.53
C VAL A 39 -18.44 -6.50 -14.04
N ALA A 40 -19.68 -6.23 -14.44
CA ALA A 40 -20.00 -5.91 -15.82
C ALA A 40 -19.50 -4.49 -16.18
N PRO A 41 -19.22 -4.20 -17.47
CA PRO A 41 -18.81 -2.87 -17.94
C PRO A 41 -19.66 -1.69 -17.42
N SER A 42 -20.96 -1.89 -17.23
CA SER A 42 -21.92 -0.86 -16.79
C SER A 42 -21.95 -0.62 -15.29
N GLN A 43 -21.26 -1.43 -14.48
CA GLN A 43 -21.42 -1.45 -13.02
C GLN A 43 -20.37 -0.65 -12.24
N TYR A 44 -19.50 0.10 -12.92
CA TYR A 44 -18.42 0.82 -12.25
C TYR A 44 -18.02 2.10 -12.98
N GLN A 45 -17.48 3.06 -12.22
CA GLN A 45 -17.01 4.34 -12.74
C GLN A 45 -15.50 4.27 -13.04
N MET A 46 -15.09 4.76 -14.21
CA MET A 46 -13.72 4.53 -14.70
C MET A 46 -12.64 5.44 -14.06
N ASP A 47 -13.07 6.54 -13.48
CA ASP A 47 -12.27 7.47 -12.71
C ASP A 47 -11.86 6.90 -11.35
N MET A 48 -12.76 6.21 -10.65
CA MET A 48 -12.49 5.62 -9.33
C MET A 48 -11.70 4.29 -9.41
N PHE A 49 -11.97 3.48 -10.44
CA PHE A 49 -11.47 2.11 -10.50
C PHE A 49 -10.37 1.90 -11.55
N SER A 50 -9.33 1.19 -11.16
CA SER A 50 -8.42 0.49 -12.08
C SER A 50 -9.12 -0.73 -12.67
N ARG A 51 -8.79 -1.06 -13.91
CA ARG A 51 -9.39 -2.17 -14.65
C ARG A 51 -8.34 -3.12 -15.21
N LEU A 52 -8.56 -4.41 -15.02
CA LEU A 52 -7.91 -5.49 -15.75
C LEU A 52 -8.98 -6.26 -16.54
N LYS A 53 -8.78 -6.41 -17.86
CA LYS A 53 -9.77 -7.02 -18.74
C LYS A 53 -9.48 -8.52 -18.88
N ILE A 54 -10.36 -9.36 -18.34
CA ILE A 54 -10.23 -10.83 -18.42
C ILE A 54 -11.12 -11.41 -19.54
N ASN A 55 -12.23 -10.73 -19.92
CA ASN A 55 -13.03 -11.06 -21.11
C ASN A 55 -13.93 -9.86 -21.53
N LYS A 56 -14.76 -9.99 -22.59
CA LYS A 56 -15.62 -8.89 -23.12
C LYS A 56 -16.78 -8.51 -22.19
N ASN A 57 -17.23 -9.41 -21.31
CA ASN A 57 -18.48 -9.26 -20.54
C ASN A 57 -18.24 -9.04 -19.04
N THR A 58 -17.01 -9.24 -18.58
CA THR A 58 -16.62 -9.18 -17.17
C THR A 58 -15.25 -8.54 -17.05
N HIS A 59 -15.20 -7.48 -16.25
CA HIS A 59 -13.98 -6.76 -15.93
C HIS A 59 -13.60 -7.02 -14.48
N SER A 60 -12.31 -7.22 -14.23
CA SER A 60 -11.77 -7.16 -12.88
C SER A 60 -11.46 -5.71 -12.57
N VAL A 61 -12.04 -5.18 -11.50
CA VAL A 61 -11.86 -3.79 -11.09
C VAL A 61 -11.42 -3.69 -9.64
N ARG A 62 -10.71 -2.62 -9.32
CA ARG A 62 -10.24 -2.30 -7.97
C ARG A 62 -10.07 -0.79 -7.82
N PRO A 63 -10.39 -0.17 -6.67
CA PRO A 63 -10.13 1.24 -6.45
C PRO A 63 -8.67 1.60 -6.75
N LYS A 64 -8.44 2.71 -7.48
CA LYS A 64 -7.09 3.16 -7.84
C LYS A 64 -6.20 3.40 -6.62
N SER A 65 -6.80 3.86 -5.53
CA SER A 65 -6.13 4.09 -4.24
C SER A 65 -5.51 2.82 -3.62
N LEU A 66 -5.93 1.62 -4.04
CA LEU A 66 -5.32 0.36 -3.60
C LEU A 66 -4.09 -0.05 -4.43
N SER A 67 -3.60 0.83 -5.31
CA SER A 67 -2.30 0.63 -5.94
C SER A 67 -1.24 0.41 -4.85
N GLY A 68 -0.38 -0.60 -5.04
CA GLY A 68 0.66 -0.98 -4.09
C GLY A 68 0.19 -1.72 -2.83
N ILE A 69 -1.10 -2.08 -2.68
CA ILE A 69 -1.56 -2.79 -1.46
C ILE A 69 -0.80 -4.11 -1.21
N ARG A 70 -0.37 -4.80 -2.28
CA ARG A 70 0.41 -6.04 -2.18
C ARG A 70 1.75 -5.83 -1.48
N ASN A 71 2.50 -4.80 -1.90
CA ASN A 71 3.83 -4.48 -1.41
C ASN A 71 3.84 -3.31 -0.40
N ASN A 72 2.73 -3.10 0.31
CA ASN A 72 2.59 -2.03 1.30
C ASN A 72 2.96 -0.63 0.77
N ARG A 73 2.66 -0.37 -0.51
CA ARG A 73 3.01 0.87 -1.24
C ARG A 73 4.50 1.20 -1.20
N GLY A 74 5.36 0.18 -1.09
CA GLY A 74 6.81 0.34 -1.02
C GLY A 74 7.37 0.57 0.39
N TRP A 75 6.53 0.53 1.43
CA TRP A 75 6.97 0.62 2.81
C TRP A 75 7.42 -0.74 3.36
N THR A 76 8.64 -0.79 3.87
CA THR A 76 9.19 -1.92 4.62
C THR A 76 8.96 -1.70 6.10
N ALA A 77 8.39 -2.68 6.80
CA ALA A 77 8.24 -2.65 8.25
C ALA A 77 9.57 -3.00 8.93
N VAL A 78 9.89 -2.30 10.02
CA VAL A 78 11.10 -2.53 10.82
C VAL A 78 10.70 -3.28 12.09
N ASN A 79 10.88 -4.60 12.11
CA ASN A 79 10.60 -5.44 13.27
C ASN A 79 11.89 -5.97 13.92
N SER A 80 12.98 -6.05 13.16
CA SER A 80 14.28 -6.50 13.63
C SER A 80 15.43 -5.85 12.86
N LYS A 81 16.68 -6.14 13.25
CA LYS A 81 17.87 -5.59 12.59
C LYS A 81 17.97 -5.98 11.12
N GLU A 82 17.45 -7.15 10.76
CA GLU A 82 17.48 -7.71 9.41
C GLU A 82 16.55 -6.96 8.44
N ASP A 83 15.52 -6.28 8.97
CA ASP A 83 14.58 -5.48 8.17
C ASP A 83 15.16 -4.10 7.81
N LEU A 84 16.19 -3.66 8.53
CA LEU A 84 16.78 -2.33 8.35
C LEU A 84 17.36 -2.13 6.94
N PRO A 85 17.38 -0.89 6.43
CA PRO A 85 18.14 -0.57 5.24
C PRO A 85 19.59 -1.05 5.34
N LYS A 86 20.06 -1.70 4.27
CA LYS A 86 21.41 -2.29 4.23
C LYS A 86 22.50 -1.31 3.79
N GLU A 87 22.09 -0.23 3.14
CA GLU A 87 22.95 0.80 2.59
C GLU A 87 22.50 2.15 3.13
N GLY A 88 23.46 3.02 3.44
CA GLY A 88 23.16 4.37 3.88
C GLY A 88 22.55 5.21 2.76
N ASN A 89 21.37 5.78 3.00
CA ASN A 89 20.63 6.61 2.05
C ASN A 89 19.61 7.50 2.79
N LEU A 90 18.88 8.34 2.05
CA LEU A 90 17.73 9.09 2.57
C LEU A 90 16.45 8.26 2.38
N PHE A 91 15.62 8.21 3.42
CA PHE A 91 14.39 7.45 3.42
C PHE A 91 13.22 8.30 3.89
N TRP A 92 12.04 7.96 3.39
CA TRP A 92 10.80 8.24 4.11
C TRP A 92 10.70 7.28 5.29
N VAL A 93 10.34 7.76 6.47
CA VAL A 93 10.20 6.94 7.68
C VAL A 93 8.91 7.23 8.43
N MET A 94 8.34 6.21 9.06
CA MET A 94 7.24 6.36 10.01
C MET A 94 7.78 6.25 11.43
N LYS A 95 7.85 7.39 12.13
CA LYS A 95 8.32 7.45 13.52
C LYS A 95 7.24 6.96 14.49
N LYS A 96 7.66 6.22 15.52
CA LYS A 96 6.76 5.78 16.59
C LYS A 96 6.13 7.00 17.26
N GLY A 97 4.80 7.00 17.37
CA GLY A 97 4.02 8.11 17.92
C GLY A 97 3.67 9.22 16.93
N TYR A 98 4.05 9.08 15.65
CA TYR A 98 3.69 10.01 14.58
C TYR A 98 2.78 9.30 13.56
N ASP A 99 1.84 10.03 12.98
CA ASP A 99 0.88 9.56 11.97
C ASP A 99 1.20 10.05 10.54
N TYR A 100 2.30 10.78 10.37
CA TYR A 100 2.80 11.26 9.08
C TYR A 100 4.26 10.83 8.85
N PRO A 101 4.67 10.65 7.57
CA PRO A 101 6.04 10.28 7.23
C PRO A 101 7.01 11.47 7.40
N LEU A 102 8.23 11.15 7.82
CA LEU A 102 9.36 12.08 7.95
C LEU A 102 10.46 11.70 6.96
N PHE A 103 11.37 12.64 6.68
CA PHE A 103 12.60 12.37 5.95
C PHE A 103 13.75 12.17 6.93
N GLU A 104 14.42 11.02 6.86
CA GLU A 104 15.57 10.73 7.73
C GLU A 104 16.68 10.03 6.94
N PRO A 105 17.95 10.43 7.14
CA PRO A 105 19.08 9.65 6.68
C PRO A 105 19.22 8.39 7.54
N MET A 106 19.66 7.30 6.94
CA MET A 106 20.23 6.19 7.68
C MET A 106 21.73 6.11 7.42
N TYR A 107 22.53 6.14 8.48
CA TYR A 107 23.94 5.82 8.41
C TYR A 107 24.18 4.36 8.84
N HIS A 108 25.31 3.77 8.43
CA HIS A 108 25.62 2.35 8.65
C HIS A 108 25.56 1.93 10.14
N ASP A 109 25.78 2.86 11.08
CA ASP A 109 25.85 2.58 12.52
C ASP A 109 24.55 2.89 13.29
N ASP A 110 23.48 3.35 12.62
CA ASP A 110 22.26 3.84 13.30
C ASP A 110 21.24 2.74 13.65
N GLY A 111 21.58 1.47 13.52
CA GLY A 111 20.60 0.37 13.53
C GLY A 111 19.79 0.27 14.83
N GLU A 112 20.42 0.45 16.00
CA GLU A 112 19.73 0.45 17.30
C GLU A 112 18.75 1.64 17.41
N TYR A 113 19.21 2.83 17.02
CA TYR A 113 18.38 4.04 17.02
C TYR A 113 17.15 3.86 16.12
N TRP A 114 17.35 3.32 14.92
CA TRP A 114 16.27 3.10 13.97
C TRP A 114 15.21 2.11 14.49
N LEU A 115 15.66 1.01 15.09
CA LEU A 115 14.76 0.03 15.71
C LEU A 115 13.96 0.62 16.87
N MET A 116 14.58 1.51 17.64
CA MET A 116 13.92 2.16 18.76
C MET A 116 12.89 3.19 18.29
N ASN A 117 13.15 3.92 17.20
CA ASN A 117 12.39 5.13 16.85
C ASN A 117 11.44 4.97 15.67
N TYR A 118 11.68 4.06 14.72
CA TYR A 118 10.89 3.95 13.50
C TYR A 118 10.14 2.61 13.42
N THR A 119 9.05 2.62 12.66
CA THR A 119 8.19 1.44 12.43
C THR A 119 8.23 0.97 10.98
N HIS A 120 8.42 1.89 10.04
CA HIS A 120 8.47 1.62 8.62
C HIS A 120 9.43 2.58 7.95
N TYR A 121 9.97 2.18 6.80
CA TYR A 121 10.68 3.07 5.90
C TYR A 121 10.35 2.79 4.44
N GLN A 122 10.61 3.76 3.58
CA GLN A 122 10.50 3.65 2.13
C GLN A 122 11.68 4.39 1.48
N PRO A 123 12.44 3.75 0.57
CA PRO A 123 13.49 4.42 -0.19
C PRO A 123 12.94 5.58 -1.01
N ILE A 124 13.70 6.67 -1.11
CA ILE A 124 13.37 7.78 -1.99
C ILE A 124 13.98 7.49 -3.36
N GLU A 125 13.17 7.59 -4.42
CA GLU A 125 13.68 7.49 -5.78
C GLU A 125 14.59 8.68 -6.08
N THR A 126 15.86 8.40 -6.35
CA THR A 126 16.80 9.41 -6.82
C THR A 126 16.32 9.95 -8.18
N PRO A 127 16.18 11.28 -8.35
CA PRO A 127 15.78 11.84 -9.62
C PRO A 127 16.77 11.44 -10.71
N LYS A 128 16.25 11.09 -11.90
CA LYS A 128 17.08 10.81 -13.07
C LYS A 128 17.82 12.10 -13.48
N PRO A 129 19.06 12.00 -13.95
CA PRO A 129 19.76 13.16 -14.47
C PRO A 129 18.98 13.78 -15.64
N PRO A 130 19.07 15.11 -15.84
CA PRO A 130 18.47 15.76 -17.01
C PRO A 130 19.05 15.21 -18.30
N ILE A 131 18.20 15.09 -19.32
CA ILE A 131 18.62 14.80 -20.70
C ILE A 131 18.86 16.15 -21.37
N PHE A 132 20.07 16.38 -21.84
CA PHE A 132 20.46 17.59 -22.60
C PHE A 132 20.46 17.30 -24.10
#